data_AF-A0A1P8YJF1-F1
#
_entry.id   AF-A0A1P8YJF1-F1
#
_cell.length_a   1.000
_cell.length_b   1.000
_cell.length_c   1.000
_cell.angle_alpha   90.00
_cell.angle_beta   90.00
_cell.angle_gamma   90.00
#
_symmetry.space_group_name_H-M   'P 1'
#
loop_
_entity.id
_entity.type
_entity.pdbx_description
1 polymer ?
#
loop_
_entity_poly.entity_id
_entity_poly.type
_entity_poly.pdbx_seq_one_letter_code
_entity_poly.pdbx_strand_id
1 'polypeptide(L)'
;MGRQEKGINMFDITAFGFVVIAACAAILGYAVAQVFSSRSGRRSWAASAAMIGIGVLALTVYVANPGEVGPDGVLHEPFFALAPLGYLLMLAGAGAVLARLGRQLGHRMPATG
;
A
#
# COMPACT_ATOMS: atom_id res chain seq x y z
N MET A 1 -10.59 26.38 -32.70
CA MET A 1 -9.97 26.31 -31.36
C MET A 1 -9.57 24.86 -31.11
N GLY A 2 -8.31 24.52 -31.41
CA GLY A 2 -7.79 23.17 -31.21
C GLY A 2 -7.60 22.88 -29.73
N ARG A 3 -8.32 21.88 -29.22
CA ARG A 3 -8.14 21.35 -27.87
C ARG A 3 -6.79 20.67 -27.85
N GLN A 4 -5.81 21.28 -27.18
CA GLN A 4 -4.55 20.60 -26.89
C GLN A 4 -4.86 19.43 -25.98
N GLU A 5 -4.92 18.24 -26.56
CA GLU A 5 -4.77 17.00 -25.83
C GLU A 5 -3.36 17.04 -25.25
N LYS A 6 -3.30 17.40 -23.98
CA LYS A 6 -2.08 17.40 -23.17
C LYS A 6 -1.70 15.93 -23.02
N GLY A 7 -1.02 15.40 -24.04
CA GLY A 7 -0.52 14.04 -24.06
C GLY A 7 0.29 13.84 -22.80
N ILE A 8 -0.17 12.96 -21.93
CA ILE A 8 0.61 12.47 -20.80
C ILE A 8 1.80 11.78 -21.47
N ASN A 9 2.92 12.48 -21.53
CA ASN A 9 4.10 11.99 -22.21
C ASN A 9 4.52 10.70 -21.51
N MET A 10 4.87 9.67 -22.28
CA MET A 10 5.29 8.35 -21.76
C MET A 10 6.37 8.44 -20.66
N PHE A 11 7.13 9.54 -20.65
CA PHE A 11 8.10 9.90 -19.63
C PHE A 11 7.50 10.17 -18.22
N ASP A 12 6.31 10.78 -18.14
CA ASP A 12 5.60 11.05 -16.88
C ASP A 12 5.13 9.76 -16.21
N ILE A 13 4.68 8.78 -16.99
CA ILE A 13 4.25 7.46 -16.49
C ILE A 13 5.45 6.69 -15.92
N THR A 14 6.60 6.71 -16.62
CA THR A 14 7.84 6.08 -16.13
C THR A 14 8.42 6.78 -14.90
N ALA A 15 8.36 8.12 -14.84
CA ALA A 15 8.80 8.89 -13.68
C ALA A 15 7.90 8.62 -12.46
N PHE A 16 6.59 8.55 -12.67
CA PHE A 16 5.63 8.22 -11.63
C PHE A 16 5.84 6.79 -11.11
N GLY A 17 6.03 5.82 -12.00
CA GLY A 17 6.38 4.45 -11.63
C GLY A 17 7.67 4.36 -10.82
N PHE A 18 8.70 5.11 -11.20
CA PHE A 18 9.98 5.16 -10.48
C PHE A 18 9.83 5.77 -9.07
N VAL A 19 9.05 6.84 -8.93
CA VAL A 19 8.75 7.46 -7.63
C VAL A 19 7.99 6.49 -6.72
N VAL A 20 7.03 5.75 -7.27
CA VAL A 20 6.27 4.71 -6.54
C VAL A 20 7.21 3.60 -6.07
N ILE A 21 8.09 3.09 -6.94
CA ILE A 21 9.07 2.05 -6.59
C ILE A 21 10.06 2.56 -5.53
N ALA A 22 10.56 3.78 -5.66
CA ALA A 22 11.45 4.38 -4.67
C ALA A 22 10.76 4.55 -3.30
N ALA A 23 9.49 4.96 -3.30
CA ALA A 23 8.68 5.03 -2.09
C ALA A 23 8.45 3.64 -1.48
N CYS A 24 8.17 2.61 -2.29
CA CYS A 24 8.10 1.20 -1.84
C CYS A 24 9.39 0.78 -1.13
N ALA A 25 10.53 1.02 -1.76
CA ALA A 25 11.83 0.63 -1.25
C ALA A 25 12.16 1.36 0.07
N ALA A 26 11.82 2.65 0.17
CA ALA A 26 12.02 3.43 1.39
C ALA A 26 11.11 2.97 2.54
N ILE A 27 9.83 2.72 2.27
CA ILE A 27 8.86 2.23 3.28
C ILE A 27 9.23 0.82 3.74
N LEU A 28 9.60 -0.06 2.81
CA LEU A 28 10.05 -1.41 3.12
C LEU A 28 11.35 -1.38 3.91
N GLY A 29 12.33 -0.56 3.50
CA GLY A 29 13.59 -0.36 4.21
C GLY A 29 13.39 0.17 5.63
N TYR A 30 12.47 1.12 5.82
CA TYR A 30 12.09 1.61 7.14
C TYR A 30 11.41 0.54 7.99
N ALA A 31 10.48 -0.23 7.42
CA ALA A 31 9.82 -1.34 8.10
C ALA A 31 10.81 -2.42 8.55
N VAL A 32 11.74 -2.79 7.65
CA VAL A 32 12.84 -3.73 7.92
C VAL A 32 13.76 -3.19 9.01
N ALA A 33 14.23 -1.94 8.91
CA ALA A 33 15.08 -1.32 9.92
C ALA A 33 14.40 -1.28 11.31
N GLN A 34 13.10 -1.03 11.36
CA GLN A 34 12.31 -1.01 12.59
C GLN A 34 12.02 -2.41 13.16
N VAL A 35 12.01 -3.45 12.32
CA VAL A 35 11.92 -4.85 12.77
C VAL A 35 13.22 -5.29 13.44
N PHE A 36 14.38 -4.83 12.95
CA PHE A 36 15.70 -5.21 13.44
C PHE A 36 16.22 -4.35 14.63
N SER A 37 15.71 -3.14 14.89
CA SER A 37 16.28 -2.22 15.90
C SER A 37 15.69 -2.23 17.35
N SER A 38 14.75 -3.12 17.68
CA SER A 38 14.38 -3.60 19.06
C SER A 38 13.19 -3.00 19.89
N ARG A 39 12.51 -3.94 20.60
CA ARG A 39 11.90 -3.99 21.96
C ARG A 39 10.71 -3.14 22.50
N SER A 40 9.89 -2.39 21.76
CA SER A 40 8.70 -1.71 22.37
C SER A 40 7.39 -1.73 21.57
N GLY A 41 6.26 -1.42 22.24
CA GLY A 41 4.89 -1.37 21.68
C GLY A 41 4.68 -0.41 20.49
N ARG A 42 5.68 0.39 20.11
CA ARG A 42 5.72 1.12 18.82
C ARG A 42 5.89 0.18 17.62
N ARG A 43 6.51 -0.99 17.80
CA ARG A 43 6.74 -2.01 16.76
C ARG A 43 5.46 -2.46 16.08
N SER A 44 4.40 -2.57 16.86
CA SER A 44 3.07 -2.96 16.41
C SER A 44 2.42 -1.96 15.47
N TRP A 45 2.58 -0.67 15.75
CA TRP A 45 2.04 0.42 14.95
C TRP A 45 2.82 0.61 13.66
N ALA A 46 4.16 0.51 13.73
CA ALA A 46 5.02 0.48 12.55
C ALA A 46 4.71 -0.73 11.65
N ALA A 47 4.48 -1.89 12.27
CA ALA A 47 3.86 -3.10 11.72
C ALA A 47 2.71 -2.81 10.74
N SER A 48 1.65 -2.25 11.31
CA SER A 48 0.41 -1.92 10.62
C SER A 48 0.60 -0.85 9.55
N ALA A 49 1.38 0.20 9.83
CA ALA A 49 1.66 1.27 8.88
C ALA A 49 2.42 0.75 7.65
N ALA A 50 3.36 -0.18 7.84
CA ALA A 50 4.08 -0.81 6.75
C ALA A 50 3.16 -1.69 5.89
N MET A 51 2.29 -2.51 6.51
CA MET A 51 1.31 -3.32 5.77
C MET A 51 0.36 -2.44 4.96
N ILE A 52 -0.16 -1.34 5.55
CA ILE A 52 -0.99 -0.36 4.85
C ILE A 52 -0.22 0.27 3.68
N GLY A 53 1.01 0.70 3.91
CA GLY A 53 1.86 1.31 2.88
C GLY A 53 2.10 0.37 1.71
N ILE A 54 2.51 -0.87 1.96
CA ILE A 54 2.72 -1.89 0.92
C ILE A 54 1.40 -2.18 0.20
N GLY A 55 0.27 -2.23 0.93
CA GLY A 55 -1.05 -2.43 0.34
C GLY A 55 -1.45 -1.31 -0.63
N VAL A 56 -1.29 -0.04 -0.22
CA VAL A 56 -1.52 1.13 -1.08
C VAL A 56 -0.65 1.06 -2.33
N LEU A 57 0.63 0.76 -2.16
CA LEU A 57 1.59 0.70 -3.26
C LEU A 57 1.25 -0.41 -4.25
N ALA A 58 0.84 -1.59 -3.76
CA ALA A 58 0.39 -2.67 -4.62
C ALA A 58 -0.82 -2.26 -5.47
N LEU A 59 -1.79 -1.56 -4.86
CA LEU A 59 -2.95 -1.02 -5.58
C LEU A 59 -2.55 0.08 -6.57
N THR A 60 -1.60 0.95 -6.23
CA THR A 60 -1.08 1.98 -7.15
C THR A 60 -0.43 1.34 -8.37
N VAL A 61 0.40 0.32 -8.19
CA VAL A 61 1.03 -0.40 -9.31
C VAL A 61 -0.01 -1.10 -10.17
N TYR A 62 -1.03 -1.72 -9.57
CA TYR A 62 -2.13 -2.33 -10.29
C TYR A 62 -2.89 -1.31 -11.15
N VAL A 63 -3.25 -0.15 -10.58
CA VAL A 63 -3.97 0.90 -11.31
C VAL A 63 -3.10 1.56 -12.39
N ALA A 64 -1.81 1.70 -12.15
CA ALA A 64 -0.87 2.31 -13.10
C ALA A 64 -0.56 1.41 -14.31
N ASN A 65 -0.85 0.10 -14.23
CA ASN A 65 -0.57 -0.88 -15.28
C ASN A 65 -1.88 -1.61 -15.64
N PRO A 66 -2.82 -0.93 -16.31
CA PRO A 66 -4.09 -1.54 -16.71
C PRO A 66 -3.86 -2.73 -17.64
N GLY A 67 -4.74 -3.72 -17.55
CA GLY A 67 -4.71 -4.86 -18.46
C GLY A 67 -4.95 -4.43 -19.90
N GLU A 68 -4.29 -5.11 -20.83
CA GLU A 68 -4.46 -4.89 -22.27
C GLU A 68 -5.05 -6.13 -22.92
N VAL A 69 -5.96 -5.94 -23.88
CA VAL A 69 -6.50 -7.04 -24.68
C VAL A 69 -5.59 -7.23 -25.88
N GLY A 70 -4.98 -8.42 -25.97
CA GLY A 70 -4.11 -8.79 -27.08
C GLY A 70 -4.87 -8.93 -28.40
N PRO A 71 -4.16 -8.96 -29.54
CA PRO A 71 -4.75 -9.14 -30.87
C PRO A 71 -5.51 -10.46 -31.05
N ASP A 72 -5.21 -11.44 -30.20
CA ASP A 72 -5.85 -12.74 -30.06
C ASP A 72 -7.14 -12.71 -29.21
N GLY A 73 -7.52 -11.54 -28.70
CA GLY A 73 -8.70 -11.34 -27.85
C GLY A 73 -8.50 -11.76 -26.39
N VAL A 74 -7.26 -12.10 -26.00
CA VAL A 74 -6.93 -12.50 -24.63
C VAL A 74 -6.63 -11.27 -23.79
N LEU A 75 -7.24 -11.19 -22.61
CA LEU A 75 -6.93 -10.13 -21.64
C LEU A 75 -5.63 -10.46 -20.89
N HIS A 76 -4.61 -9.61 -21.08
CA HIS A 76 -3.34 -9.69 -20.39
C HIS A 76 -3.32 -8.72 -19.21
N GLU A 77 -3.45 -9.26 -18.00
CA GLU A 77 -3.33 -8.52 -16.75
C GLU A 77 -2.03 -8.90 -16.02
N PRO A 78 -0.91 -8.20 -16.31
CA PRO A 78 0.41 -8.56 -15.76
C PRO A 78 0.46 -8.53 -14.22
N PHE A 79 -0.46 -7.80 -13.59
CA PHE A 79 -0.46 -7.54 -12.15
C PHE A 79 -1.79 -7.89 -11.47
N PHE A 80 -2.60 -8.79 -12.05
CA PHE A 80 -3.91 -9.18 -11.52
C PHE A 80 -3.90 -9.50 -10.02
N ALA A 81 -2.85 -10.18 -9.53
CA ALA A 81 -2.71 -10.56 -8.13
C ALA A 81 -2.43 -9.37 -7.17
N LEU A 82 -1.96 -8.22 -7.66
CA LEU A 82 -1.68 -7.06 -6.81
C LEU A 82 -2.94 -6.38 -6.30
N ALA A 83 -4.05 -6.43 -7.03
CA ALA A 83 -5.33 -5.90 -6.57
C ALA A 83 -5.83 -6.58 -5.28
N PRO A 84 -6.07 -7.91 -5.26
CA PRO A 84 -6.53 -8.59 -4.05
C PRO A 84 -5.47 -8.53 -2.93
N LEU A 85 -4.18 -8.65 -3.27
CA LEU A 85 -3.11 -8.56 -2.28
C LEU A 85 -3.04 -7.19 -1.60
N GLY A 86 -3.18 -6.11 -2.37
CA GLY A 86 -3.17 -4.75 -1.87
C GLY A 86 -4.31 -4.47 -0.90
N TYR A 87 -5.52 -4.94 -1.23
CA TYR A 87 -6.68 -4.87 -0.34
C TYR A 87 -6.49 -5.68 0.95
N LEU A 88 -5.97 -6.92 0.86
CA LEU A 88 -5.72 -7.75 2.04
C LEU A 88 -4.71 -7.10 2.99
N LEU A 89 -3.65 -6.51 2.46
CA LEU A 89 -2.64 -5.79 3.25
C LEU A 89 -3.21 -4.53 3.92
N MET A 90 -4.04 -3.77 3.20
CA MET A 90 -4.79 -2.63 3.76
C MET A 90 -5.70 -3.06 4.91
N LEU A 91 -6.53 -4.08 4.69
CA LEU A 91 -7.49 -4.59 5.69
C LEU A 91 -6.77 -5.16 6.91
N ALA A 92 -5.70 -5.94 6.71
CA ALA A 92 -4.93 -6.52 7.80
C ALA A 92 -4.21 -5.45 8.63
N GLY A 93 -3.61 -4.45 7.97
CA GLY A 93 -2.95 -3.34 8.66
C GLY A 93 -3.95 -2.46 9.44
N ALA A 94 -5.08 -2.10 8.83
CA ALA A 94 -6.15 -1.32 9.48
C ALA A 94 -6.82 -2.10 10.62
N GLY A 95 -7.11 -3.39 10.42
CA GLY A 95 -7.68 -4.26 11.46
C GLY A 95 -6.74 -4.40 12.66
N ALA A 96 -5.43 -4.51 12.43
CA ALA A 96 -4.44 -4.55 13.51
C ALA A 96 -4.34 -3.22 14.28
N VAL A 97 -4.62 -2.08 13.63
CA VAL A 97 -4.74 -0.77 14.30
C VAL A 97 -6.00 -0.75 15.17
N LEU A 98 -7.16 -1.08 14.61
CA LEU A 98 -8.45 -1.06 15.31
C LEU A 98 -8.47 -1.99 16.52
N ALA A 99 -7.97 -3.22 16.37
CA ALA A 99 -7.89 -4.19 17.46
C ALA A 99 -7.03 -3.68 18.62
N ARG A 100 -5.96 -2.93 18.33
CA ARG A 100 -5.10 -2.35 19.36
C ARG A 100 -5.71 -1.12 20.01
N LEU A 101 -6.35 -0.25 19.22
CA LEU A 101 -7.07 0.90 19.74
C LEU A 101 -8.16 0.42 20.72
N GLY A 102 -8.92 -0.61 20.35
CA GLY A 102 -9.93 -1.23 21.21
C GLY A 102 -9.35 -1.77 22.53
N ARG A 103 -8.22 -2.47 22.48
CA ARG A 103 -7.54 -2.95 23.71
C ARG A 103 -7.04 -1.81 24.61
N GLN A 104 -6.50 -0.74 24.01
CA GLN A 104 -6.03 0.42 24.78
C GLN A 104 -7.17 1.19 25.44
N LEU A 105 -8.30 1.36 24.73
CA LEU A 105 -9.49 2.00 25.28
C LEU A 105 -10.16 1.13 26.35
N GLY A 106 -10.20 -0.20 26.15
CA GLY A 106 -10.73 -1.16 27.12
C GLY A 106 -9.98 -1.16 28.46
N HIS A 107 -8.65 -1.02 28.43
CA HIS A 107 -7.86 -0.91 29.65
C HIS A 107 -7.97 0.45 30.37
N ARG A 108 -8.48 1.49 29.70
CA ARG A 108 -8.61 2.84 30.27
C ARG A 108 -9.98 3.14 30.87
N MET A 109 -10.94 2.22 30.75
CA MET A 109 -12.20 2.33 31.49
C MET A 109 -11.97 1.84 32.93
N PRO A 110 -11.98 2.72 33.94
CA PRO A 110 -11.96 2.26 35.32
C PRO A 110 -13.24 1.46 35.53
N ALA A 111 -13.12 0.26 36.10
CA ALA A 111 -14.27 -0.43 36.65
C ALA A 111 -14.83 0.47 37.74
N THR A 112 -15.86 1.24 37.42
CA THR A 112 -16.67 1.98 38.38
C THR A 112 -17.45 0.94 39.16
N GLY A 113 -16.87 0.47 40.26
CA GLY A 113 -17.52 -0.21 41.36
C GLY A 113 -17.75 0.76 42.50
#